data_AF-A0A6G7RS28-F1
#
_entry.id   AF-A0A6G7RS28-F1
#
_cell.length_a   1.000
_cell.length_b   1.000
_cell.length_c   1.000
_cell.angle_alpha   90.00
_cell.angle_beta   90.00
_cell.angle_gamma   90.00
#
_symmetry.space_group_name_H-M   'P 1'
#
loop_
_entity.id
_entity.type
_entity.pdbx_description
1 polymer ?
#
loop_
_entity_poly.entity_id
_entity_poly.type
_entity_poly.pdbx_seq_one_letter_code
_entity_poly.pdbx_strand_id
1 'polypeptide(L)' 'MKLKIRTFIIAFIFNAIMFSLIHYLVDNSHSLSQLIKMGLFFGLSMGLFYTFLMPLITNKK' A
#
# COMPACT_ATOMS: atom_id res chain seq x y z
N MET A 1 -0.62 9.84 -17.83
CA MET A 1 -0.99 10.12 -16.41
C MET A 1 -2.13 9.24 -15.90
N LYS A 2 -3.24 9.06 -16.64
CA LYS A 2 -4.38 8.22 -16.22
C LYS A 2 -4.01 6.80 -15.77
N LEU A 3 -3.09 6.14 -16.48
CA LEU A 3 -2.61 4.79 -16.11
C LEU A 3 -1.86 4.78 -14.77
N LYS A 4 -0.98 5.75 -14.53
CA LYS A 4 -0.22 5.87 -13.27
C LYS A 4 -1.13 6.07 -12.07
N ILE A 5 -2.16 6.91 -12.21
CA ILE A 5 -3.16 7.13 -11.16
C ILE A 5 -3.96 5.84 -10.89
N ARG A 6 -4.35 5.11 -11.94
CA ARG A 6 -5.05 3.83 -11.77
C ARG A 6 -4.17 2.79 -11.07
N THR A 7 -2.91 2.66 -11.47
CA THR A 7 -1.94 1.76 -10.82
C THR A 7 -1.76 2.14 -9.35
N PHE A 8 -1.63 3.43 -9.05
CA PHE A 8 -1.53 3.94 -7.69
C PHE A 8 -2.75 3.54 -6.84
N ILE A 9 -3.97 3.83 -7.32
CA ILE A 9 -5.20 3.57 -6.58
C ILE A 9 -5.36 2.07 -6.30
N ILE A 10 -5.13 1.23 -7.31
CA ILE A 10 -5.24 -0.23 -7.16
C ILE A 10 -4.20 -0.73 -6.14
N ALA A 11 -2.95 -0.32 -6.26
CA ALA A 11 -1.89 -0.72 -5.35
C ALA A 11 -2.15 -0.21 -3.92
N PHE A 12 -2.61 1.03 -3.77
CA PHE A 12 -2.97 1.60 -2.47
C PHE A 12 -4.06 0.78 -1.78
N ILE A 13 -5.19 0.57 -2.47
CA ILE A 13 -6.35 -0.15 -1.90
C ILE A 13 -5.96 -1.59 -1.55
N PHE A 14 -5.29 -2.29 -2.48
CA PHE A 14 -4.91 -3.68 -2.26
C PHE A 14 -3.99 -3.84 -1.05
N ASN A 15 -2.95 -3.00 -0.95
CA ASN A 15 -2.00 -3.07 0.17
C ASN A 15 -2.61 -2.61 1.50
N ALA A 16 -3.51 -1.63 1.50
CA ALA A 16 -4.23 -1.21 2.70
C ALA A 16 -5.19 -2.29 3.23
N ILE A 17 -5.86 -3.01 2.34
CA ILE A 17 -6.72 -4.16 2.69
C ILE A 17 -5.87 -5.30 3.23
N MET A 18 -4.76 -5.64 2.56
CA MET A 18 -3.83 -6.67 3.04
C MET A 18 -3.27 -6.34 4.42
N PHE A 19 -2.88 -5.09 4.65
CA PHE A 19 -2.41 -4.62 5.95
C PHE A 19 -3.47 -4.80 7.04
N SER A 20 -4.71 -4.43 6.75
CA SER A 20 -5.84 -4.61 7.68
C SER A 20 -6.11 -6.09 7.98
N LEU A 21 -6.07 -6.95 6.97
CA LEU A 21 -6.22 -8.41 7.13
C LEU A 21 -5.11 -9.01 8.00
N ILE A 22 -3.85 -8.62 7.77
CA ILE A 22 -2.72 -9.08 8.58
C ILE A 22 -2.92 -8.68 10.03
N HIS A 23 -3.29 -7.44 10.32
CA HIS A 23 -3.53 -6.99 11.68
C HIS A 23 -4.82 -7.50 12.32
N TYR A 24 -5.76 -8.00 11.53
CA TYR A 24 -6.91 -8.72 12.05
C TYR A 24 -6.54 -10.15 12.50
N LEU A 25 -5.64 -10.81 11.75
CA LEU A 25 -5.19 -12.17 12.05
C LEU A 25 -4.09 -12.24 13.10
N VAL A 26 -3.23 -11.21 13.14
CA VAL A 26 -2.13 -11.10 14.09
C VAL A 26 -2.63 -10.33 15.29
N ASP A 27 -2.73 -11.02 16.43
CA ASP A 27 -3.10 -10.40 17.70
C ASP A 27 -2.07 -9.31 18.03
N ASN A 28 -2.51 -8.06 18.06
CA ASN A 28 -1.64 -6.91 18.25
C ASN A 28 -2.27 -5.93 19.25
N SER A 29 -1.44 -5.35 20.10
CA SER A 29 -1.86 -4.40 21.14
C SER A 29 -2.00 -2.97 20.61
N HIS A 30 -2.15 -2.78 19.30
CA HIS A 30 -2.22 -1.46 18.69
C HIS A 30 -3.64 -0.91 18.77
N SER A 31 -3.75 0.37 19.12
CA SER A 31 -5.02 1.07 19.05
C SER A 31 -5.52 1.19 17.61
N LEU A 32 -6.83 1.24 17.41
CA LEU A 32 -7.45 1.43 16.09
C LEU A 32 -6.88 2.66 15.35
N SER A 33 -6.62 3.76 16.07
CA SER A 33 -6.02 4.97 15.49
C SER A 33 -4.61 4.73 14.93
N GLN A 34 -3.79 3.93 15.62
CA GLN A 34 -2.46 3.55 15.14
C GLN A 34 -2.56 2.65 13.91
N LEU A 35 -3.45 1.66 13.93
CA LEU A 35 -3.68 0.75 12.80
C LEU A 35 -4.10 1.51 11.54
N ILE A 36 -5.01 2.48 11.66
CA ILE A 36 -5.42 3.32 10.53
C ILE A 36 -4.24 4.12 9.98
N LYS A 37 -3.44 4.77 10.85
CA LYS A 37 -2.26 5.54 10.41
C LYS A 37 -1.22 4.67 9.71
N MET A 38 -0.94 3.49 10.26
CA MET A 38 0.02 2.54 9.69
C MET A 38 -0.49 1.98 8.35
N GLY A 39 -1.79 1.66 8.25
CA GLY A 39 -2.39 1.18 7.00
C GLY A 39 -2.42 2.23 5.89
N LEU A 40 -2.75 3.48 6.24
CA LEU A 40 -2.66 4.61 5.30
C LEU A 40 -1.22 4.84 4.83
N PHE A 41 -0.26 4.84 5.76
CA PHE A 41 1.15 4.99 5.43
C PHE A 41 1.62 3.86 4.50
N PHE A 42 1.36 2.61 4.88
CA PHE A 42 1.74 1.44 4.09
C PHE A 42 1.10 1.45 2.70
N GLY A 43 -0.21 1.70 2.61
CA GLY A 43 -0.92 1.83 1.34
C GLY A 43 -0.33 2.93 0.46
N LEU A 44 -0.06 4.12 1.00
CA LEU A 44 0.52 5.25 0.25
C LEU A 44 1.92 4.91 -0.26
N SER A 45 2.78 4.36 0.60
CA SER A 45 4.14 3.94 0.24
C SER A 45 4.13 2.89 -0.87
N MET A 46 3.26 1.89 -0.77
CA MET A 46 3.15 0.85 -1.80
C MET A 46 2.56 1.39 -3.11
N GLY A 47 1.54 2.25 -3.03
CA GLY A 47 0.97 2.93 -4.19
C GLY A 47 2.03 3.74 -4.96
N LEU A 48 2.84 4.53 -4.25
CA LEU A 48 3.95 5.29 -4.84
C LEU A 48 5.03 4.36 -5.39
N PHE A 49 5.38 3.30 -4.67
CA PHE A 49 6.36 2.31 -5.12
C PHE A 49 5.94 1.68 -6.45
N TYR A 50 4.73 1.13 -6.56
CA TYR A 50 4.26 0.50 -7.79
C TYR A 50 4.11 1.47 -8.96
N THR A 51 3.84 2.74 -8.67
CA THR A 51 3.60 3.76 -9.71
C THR A 51 4.88 4.37 -10.26
N PHE A 52 5.89 4.55 -9.40
CA PHE A 52 7.11 5.29 -9.74
C PHE A 52 8.38 4.44 -9.67
N LEU A 53 8.55 3.62 -8.64
CA LEU A 53 9.78 2.85 -8.41
C LEU A 53 9.79 1.51 -9.14
N MET A 54 8.71 0.75 -9.07
CA MET A 54 8.59 -0.57 -9.72
C MET A 54 8.87 -0.50 -11.23
N PRO A 55 8.31 0.47 -12.00
CA PRO A 55 8.65 0.58 -13.41
C PRO A 55 10.12 0.89 -13.65
N LEU A 56 10.81 1.60 -12.74
CA LEU A 56 12.24 1.88 -12.88
C LEU A 56 13.11 0.66 -12.61
N ILE A 57 12.67 -0.22 -11.71
CA ILE A 57 13.36 -1.47 -11.37
C ILE A 57 13.14 -2.50 -12.47
N THR A 58 11.91 -2.64 -12.96
CA THR A 58 11.53 -3.65 -13.98
C THR A 58 11.85 -3.21 -15.41
N ASN A 59 12.04 -1.92 -15.71
CA ASN A 59 12.51 -1.46 -17.03
C ASN A 59 14.03 -1.62 -17.26
N LYS A 60 14.74 -2.41 -16.44
CA LYS A 60 16.01 -2.98 -16.88
C LYS A 60 15.71 -4.13 -17.85
N LYS A 61 15.61 -3.77 -19.14
CA LYS A 61 15.63 -4.60 -20.36
C LYS A 61 15.09 -6.02 -20.23
#